data_AF-A0A955XR64-F1
#
_entry.id   AF-A0A955XR64-F1
#
_cell.length_a   1.000
_cell.length_b   1.000
_cell.length_c   1.000
_cell.angle_alpha   90.00
_cell.angle_beta   90.00
_cell.angle_gamma   90.00
#
_symmetry.space_group_name_H-M   'P 1'
#
loop_
_entity.id
_entity.type
_entity.pdbx_description
1 polymer ?
#
loop_
_entity_poly.entity_id
_entity_poly.type
_entity_poly.pdbx_seq_one_letter_code
_entity_poly.pdbx_strand_id
1 'polypeptide(L)' 'MEQQNLTRKDLEPLLGGRGRVSEVLSGKRSLSLAMIRRLRRGLGISADVLVGREDTEAA' A
#
# COMPACT_ATOMS: atom_id res chain seq x y z
N MET A 1 -7.35 -1.72 7.74
CA MET A 1 -7.26 -3.20 7.61
C MET A 1 -8.34 -3.89 8.41
N GLU A 2 -8.66 -3.42 9.62
CA GLU A 2 -9.72 -3.99 10.49
C GLU A 2 -11.11 -4.02 9.84
N GLN A 3 -11.43 -3.11 8.90
CA GLN A 3 -12.71 -3.10 8.20
C GLN A 3 -12.82 -4.08 7.00
N GLN A 4 -11.71 -4.65 6.53
CA GLN A 4 -11.71 -5.61 5.40
C GLN A 4 -11.19 -7.00 5.77
N ASN A 5 -10.87 -7.26 7.05
CA ASN A 5 -10.26 -8.51 7.51
C ASN A 5 -8.99 -8.95 6.75
N LEU A 6 -8.30 -8.00 6.10
CA LEU A 6 -7.10 -8.31 5.32
C LEU A 6 -5.92 -8.59 6.26
N THR A 7 -5.31 -9.75 6.07
CA THR A 7 -4.07 -10.10 6.76
C THR A 7 -2.86 -9.58 5.98
N ARG A 8 -1.70 -9.50 6.63
CA ARG A 8 -0.45 -9.12 5.95
C ARG A 8 -0.09 -10.07 4.80
N LYS A 9 -0.50 -11.35 4.89
CA LYS A 9 -0.28 -12.35 3.83
C LYS A 9 -1.08 -12.03 2.57
N ASP A 10 -2.30 -11.52 2.73
CA ASP A 10 -3.18 -11.19 1.61
C ASP A 10 -2.67 -10.00 0.78
N LEU A 11 -1.77 -9.20 1.38
CA LEU A 11 -1.12 -8.08 0.71
C LEU A 11 0.13 -8.49 -0.05
N GLU A 12 0.66 -9.69 0.18
CA GLU A 12 1.90 -10.13 -0.47
C GLU A 12 1.80 -10.16 -2.00
N PRO A 13 0.68 -10.61 -2.61
CA PRO A 13 0.51 -10.53 -4.07
C PRO A 13 0.45 -9.10 -4.61
N LEU A 14 0.02 -8.14 -3.78
CA LEU A 14 -0.22 -6.75 -4.18
C LEU A 14 1.04 -5.89 -4.01
N LEU A 15 1.73 -6.08 -2.89
CA LEU A 15 2.89 -5.28 -2.46
C LEU A 15 4.22 -6.02 -2.65
N GLY A 16 4.23 -7.36 -2.69
CA GLY A 16 5.43 -8.20 -2.69
C GLY A 16 5.65 -8.90 -1.34
N GLY A 17 6.80 -9.53 -1.12
CA GLY A 17 7.04 -10.35 0.08
C GLY A 17 6.89 -9.59 1.42
N ARG A 18 6.80 -10.36 2.52
CA ARG A 18 6.54 -9.87 3.89
C ARG A 18 7.35 -8.63 4.32
N GLY A 19 8.64 -8.58 4.00
CA GLY A 19 9.50 -7.43 4.33
C GLY A 19 9.00 -6.13 3.68
N ARG A 20 8.64 -6.20 2.40
CA ARG A 20 8.10 -5.06 1.65
C ARG A 20 6.72 -4.64 2.14
N VAL A 21 5.86 -5.61 2.48
CA VAL A 21 4.56 -5.32 3.12
C VAL A 21 4.79 -4.52 4.40
N SER A 22 5.73 -4.95 5.25
CA SER A 22 6.05 -4.25 6.49
C SER A 22 6.59 -2.84 6.26
N GLU A 23 7.53 -2.67 5.33
CA GLU A 23 8.11 -1.36 4.98
C GLU A 23 7.04 -0.38 4.48
N VAL A 24 6.12 -0.84 3.63
CA VAL A 24 5.04 0.00 3.10
C VAL A 24 4.04 0.37 4.20
N LEU A 25 3.62 -0.60 5.02
CA LEU A 25 2.66 -0.35 6.11
C LEU A 25 3.25 0.54 7.22
N SER A 26 4.57 0.55 7.38
CA SER A 26 5.27 1.41 8.33
C SER A 26 5.70 2.75 7.73
N GLY A 27 5.35 3.05 6.47
CA GLY A 27 5.71 4.29 5.79
C GLY A 27 7.18 4.41 5.39
N LYS A 28 8.02 3.43 5.72
CA LYS A 28 9.46 3.40 5.36
C LYS A 28 9.69 3.31 3.85
N ARG A 29 8.71 2.84 3.09
CA ARG A 29 8.75 2.75 1.63
C ARG A 29 7.47 3.30 1.01
N SER A 30 7.64 4.26 0.11
CA SER A 30 6.55 4.79 -0.71
C SER A 30 6.01 3.74 -1.69
N LEU A 31 4.72 3.82 -1.99
CA LEU A 31 4.08 2.97 -2.99
C LEU A 31 4.58 3.32 -4.40
N SER A 32 5.02 2.31 -5.15
CA SER A 32 5.27 2.49 -6.58
C SER A 32 3.97 2.55 -7.38
N LEU A 33 3.99 3.18 -8.55
CA LEU A 33 2.83 3.22 -9.45
C LEU A 33 2.31 1.81 -9.83
N ALA A 34 3.20 0.82 -9.92
CA ALA A 34 2.81 -0.57 -10.15
C ALA A 34 2.02 -1.16 -8.96
N MET A 35 2.44 -0.87 -7.73
CA MET A 35 1.74 -1.28 -6.50
C MET A 35 0.38 -0.59 -6.40
N ILE A 36 0.32 0.72 -6.66
CA ILE A 36 -0.93 1.49 -6.67
C ILE A 36 -1.93 0.87 -7.65
N ARG A 37 -1.51 0.54 -8.88
CA ARG A 37 -2.36 -0.14 -9.85
C ARG A 37 -2.83 -1.52 -9.39
N ARG A 38 -1.99 -2.29 -8.69
CA ARG A 38 -2.36 -3.61 -8.14
C ARG A 38 -3.36 -3.48 -7.01
N LEU A 39 -3.12 -2.56 -6.06
CA LEU A 39 -4.02 -2.28 -4.95
C LEU A 39 -5.38 -1.79 -5.45
N ARG A 40 -5.41 -0.90 -6.45
CA ARG A 40 -6.66 -0.46 -7.07
C ARG A 40 -7.46 -1.62 -7.67
N ARG A 41 -6.81 -2.53 -8.39
CA ARG A 41 -7.49 -3.69 -9.00
C ARG A 41 -7.88 -4.76 -7.97
N GLY A 42 -7.03 -5.00 -6.98
CA GLY A 42 -7.21 -6.08 -6.01
C GLY A 42 -8.15 -5.74 -4.87
N LEU A 43 -8.17 -4.47 -4.44
CA LEU A 43 -8.94 -4.00 -3.29
C LEU A 43 -10.00 -2.96 -3.66
N GLY A 44 -10.10 -2.57 -4.93
CA GLY A 44 -11.07 -1.56 -5.40
C GLY A 44 -10.78 -0.14 -4.91
N ILE A 45 -9.59 0.13 -4.37
CA ILE A 45 -9.25 1.44 -3.78
C ILE A 45 -8.92 2.44 -4.88
N SER A 46 -9.56 3.61 -4.87
CA SER A 46 -9.23 4.71 -5.80
C SER A 46 -7.78 5.15 -5.67
N ALA A 47 -7.16 5.46 -6.82
CA ALA A 47 -5.76 5.89 -6.85
C ALA A 47 -5.51 7.13 -5.99
N ASP A 48 -6.47 8.06 -5.96
CA ASP A 48 -6.38 9.31 -5.19
C ASP A 48 -6.25 9.06 -3.68
N VAL A 49 -6.80 7.95 -3.18
CA VAL A 49 -6.68 7.53 -1.77
C VAL A 49 -5.32 6.90 -1.49
N LEU A 50 -4.74 6.21 -2.48
CA LEU A 50 -3.46 5.49 -2.36
C LEU A 50 -2.24 6.39 -2.51
N VAL A 51 -2.37 7.48 -3.25
CA VAL A 51 -1.27 8.44 -3.47
C VAL A 51 -1.03 9.29 -2.22
N GLY A 52 -1.99 9.35 -1.29
CA GLY A 52 -1.90 10.20 -0.10
C GLY A 52 -1.97 11.68 -0.46
N ARG A 53 -2.19 12.54 0.54
CA ARG A 53 -1.85 13.96 0.41
C ARG A 53 -0.33 14.04 0.54
N GLU A 54 0.32 14.91 -0.23
CA GLU A 54 1.78 15.01 -0.30
C GLU A 54 2.40 15.32 1.08
N ASP A 55 2.71 14.31 1.88
CA ASP A 55 3.59 14.46 3.03
C ASP A 55 5.04 14.48 2.50
N THR A 56 5.36 15.54 1.76
CA THR A 56 6.73 15.96 1.56
C THR A 56 7.15 16.69 2.83
N GLU A 57 7.36 15.95 3.92
CA GLU A 57 8.05 16.46 5.10
C GLU A 57 9.51 16.02 5.02
N ALA A 58 10.27 16.79 4.25
CA ALA A 58 11.69 17.00 4.50
C ALA A 58 11.80 18.36 5.20
N ALA A 59 11.79 18.35 6.53
CA ALA A 59 12.25 19.43 7.40
C ALA A 59 13.04 18.82 8.55
#